data_AF-A0A7X8ZMY9-F1
#
_entry.id   AF-A0A7X8ZMY9-F1
#
_cell.length_a   1.000
_cell.length_b   1.000
_cell.length_c   1.000
_cell.angle_alpha   90.00
_cell.angle_beta   90.00
_cell.angle_gamma   90.00
#
_symmetry.space_group_name_H-M   'P 1'
#
loop_
_entity.id
_entity.type
_entity.pdbx_description
1 polymer ?
#
loop_
_entity_poly.entity_id
_entity_poly.type
_entity_poly.pdbx_seq_one_letter_code
_entity_poly.pdbx_strand_id
1 'polypeptide(L)'
;MFELFNYPFLVRAFIVGTLVSLCAALVGGSLVLRRFSMIGDGLSHVGFGALAIATVLGFSPMLVTIPVVVVSAILLLKLSDKSKIGADSAIALISSSALAIGVFAISIVKGVNTDLNSFLFGSILSVSKNDALFSIILSIAVLLAYIFLYPRIFAVTFDFNFAQATGIKVNFYT
;
A
#
# COMPACT_ATOMS: atom_id res chain seq x y z
N MET A 1 18.22 -9.00 -27.45
CA MET A 1 17.00 -9.24 -26.63
C MET A 1 17.32 -9.88 -25.28
N PHE A 2 18.12 -10.95 -25.20
CA PHE A 2 18.45 -11.61 -23.92
C PHE A 2 19.50 -10.89 -23.04
N GLU A 3 20.22 -9.90 -23.56
CA GLU A 3 21.20 -9.11 -22.78
C GLU A 3 20.58 -8.29 -21.64
N LEU A 4 19.27 -7.99 -21.69
CA LEU A 4 18.55 -7.32 -20.61
C LEU A 4 18.57 -8.11 -19.29
N PHE A 5 18.66 -9.44 -19.34
CA PHE A 5 18.70 -10.30 -18.16
C PHE A 5 20.09 -10.37 -17.49
N ASN A 6 21.14 -9.82 -18.13
CA ASN A 6 22.45 -9.70 -17.48
C ASN A 6 22.49 -8.58 -16.43
N TYR A 7 21.55 -7.64 -16.47
CA TYR A 7 21.50 -6.55 -15.51
C TYR A 7 20.83 -7.00 -14.21
N PRO A 8 21.57 -7.10 -13.09
CA PRO A 8 21.03 -7.62 -11.84
C PRO A 8 19.95 -6.72 -11.25
N PHE A 9 19.90 -5.42 -11.59
CA PHE A 9 18.79 -4.54 -11.20
C PHE A 9 17.50 -4.86 -11.95
N LEU A 10 17.59 -5.26 -13.22
CA LEU A 10 16.44 -5.52 -14.07
C LEU A 10 15.77 -6.85 -13.70
N VAL A 11 16.57 -7.87 -13.41
CA VAL A 11 16.08 -9.16 -12.89
C VAL A 11 15.37 -8.97 -11.55
N ARG A 12 15.95 -8.17 -10.63
CA ARG A 12 15.32 -7.86 -9.33
C ARG A 12 13.99 -7.12 -9.51
N ALA A 13 13.98 -6.09 -10.35
CA ALA A 13 12.77 -5.33 -10.66
C ALA A 13 11.66 -6.23 -11.21
N PHE A 14 12.01 -7.18 -12.09
CA PHE A 14 11.06 -8.12 -12.67
C PHE A 14 10.50 -9.12 -11.65
N ILE A 15 11.35 -9.69 -10.79
CA ILE A 15 10.91 -10.61 -9.73
C ILE A 15 10.01 -9.90 -8.72
N VAL A 16 10.43 -8.74 -8.22
CA VAL A 16 9.64 -7.96 -7.26
C VAL A 16 8.32 -7.52 -7.89
N GLY A 17 8.36 -7.00 -9.13
CA GLY A 17 7.17 -6.53 -9.84
C GLY A 17 6.13 -7.63 -10.06
N THR A 18 6.55 -8.85 -10.42
CA THR A 18 5.63 -9.99 -10.59
C THR A 18 5.03 -10.47 -9.27
N LEU A 19 5.81 -10.51 -8.19
CA LEU A 19 5.31 -10.84 -6.85
C LEU A 19 4.29 -9.81 -6.34
N VAL A 20 4.60 -8.53 -6.49
CA VAL A 20 3.72 -7.43 -6.05
C VAL A 20 2.44 -7.37 -6.88
N SER A 21 2.52 -7.55 -8.20
CA SER A 21 1.32 -7.56 -9.05
C SER A 21 0.39 -8.73 -8.72
N LEU A 22 0.94 -9.90 -8.39
CA LEU A 22 0.17 -11.06 -7.95
C LEU A 22 -0.53 -10.78 -6.61
N CYS A 23 0.17 -10.17 -5.64
CA CYS A 23 -0.44 -9.72 -4.38
C CYS A 23 -1.57 -8.72 -4.64
N ALA A 24 -1.34 -7.72 -5.50
CA ALA A 24 -2.31 -6.69 -5.83
C ALA A 24 -3.57 -7.28 -6.52
N ALA A 25 -3.41 -8.25 -7.42
CA ALA A 25 -4.53 -8.90 -8.08
C ALA A 25 -5.42 -9.69 -7.10
N LEU A 26 -4.80 -10.46 -6.19
CA LEU A 26 -5.54 -11.26 -5.20
C LEU A 26 -6.25 -10.38 -4.16
N VAL A 27 -5.51 -9.44 -3.57
CA VAL A 27 -6.02 -8.58 -2.51
C VAL A 27 -7.03 -7.58 -3.12
N GLY A 28 -6.70 -6.94 -4.23
CA GLY A 28 -7.54 -5.95 -4.91
C GLY A 28 -8.94 -6.45 -5.23
N GLY A 29 -9.09 -7.69 -5.72
CA GLY A 29 -10.40 -8.28 -6.02
C GLY A 29 -11.32 -8.33 -4.79
N SER A 30 -10.79 -8.74 -3.63
CA SER A 30 -11.55 -8.79 -2.39
C SER A 30 -11.94 -7.41 -1.85
N LEU A 31 -11.09 -6.40 -2.04
CA LEU A 31 -11.36 -5.01 -1.62
C LEU A 31 -12.43 -4.34 -2.49
N VAL A 32 -12.40 -4.56 -3.81
CA VAL A 32 -13.40 -4.01 -4.74
C VAL A 32 -14.79 -4.56 -4.41
N LEU A 33 -14.92 -5.87 -4.15
CA LEU A 33 -16.19 -6.49 -3.76
C LEU A 33 -16.77 -5.91 -2.46
N ARG A 34 -15.92 -5.42 -1.56
CA ARG A 34 -16.33 -4.74 -0.32
C ARG A 34 -16.57 -3.23 -0.46
N ARG A 35 -16.60 -2.69 -1.69
CA ARG A 35 -16.72 -1.25 -1.99
C ARG A 35 -15.54 -0.39 -1.50
N PHE A 36 -14.38 -0.99 -1.29
CA PHE A 36 -13.12 -0.27 -0.99
C PHE A 36 -12.23 -0.16 -2.23
N SER A 37 -12.82 0.20 -3.38
CA SER A 37 -12.08 0.23 -4.66
C SER A 37 -10.98 1.29 -4.69
N MET A 38 -11.15 2.41 -3.96
CA MET A 38 -10.24 3.56 -4.00
C MET A 38 -9.12 3.51 -2.95
N ILE A 39 -9.14 2.53 -2.04
CA ILE A 39 -8.23 2.56 -0.88
C ILE A 39 -6.77 2.36 -1.28
N GLY A 40 -6.49 1.61 -2.35
CA GLY A 40 -5.14 1.44 -2.88
C GLY A 40 -4.55 2.75 -3.42
N ASP A 41 -5.37 3.55 -4.11
CA ASP A 41 -4.98 4.87 -4.60
C ASP A 41 -4.68 5.83 -3.44
N GLY A 42 -5.58 5.91 -2.47
CA GLY A 42 -5.39 6.77 -1.31
C GLY A 42 -4.17 6.40 -0.47
N LEU A 43 -3.92 5.10 -0.23
CA LEU A 43 -2.74 4.65 0.51
C LEU A 43 -1.44 4.93 -0.24
N SER A 44 -1.45 4.94 -1.56
CA SER A 44 -0.27 5.29 -2.37
C SER A 44 0.14 6.75 -2.16
N HIS A 45 -0.83 7.68 -2.15
CA HIS A 45 -0.58 9.10 -1.87
C HIS A 45 -0.19 9.39 -0.41
N VAL A 46 -0.79 8.66 0.53
CA VAL A 46 -0.37 8.74 1.94
C VAL A 46 1.05 8.22 2.12
N GLY A 47 1.41 7.13 1.45
CA GLY A 47 2.77 6.60 1.44
C GLY A 47 3.78 7.60 0.87
N PHE A 48 3.43 8.28 -0.22
CA PHE A 48 4.24 9.37 -0.76
C PHE A 48 4.41 10.51 0.26
N GLY A 49 3.33 10.98 0.89
CA GLY A 49 3.39 12.03 1.90
C GLY A 49 4.28 11.65 3.09
N ALA A 50 4.17 10.42 3.58
CA ALA A 50 5.00 9.90 4.66
C ALA A 50 6.49 9.80 4.25
N LEU A 51 6.75 9.30 3.04
CA LEU A 51 8.10 9.19 2.47
C LEU A 51 8.75 10.56 2.33
N ALA A 52 8.00 11.55 1.82
CA ALA A 52 8.42 12.93 1.67
C ALA A 52 8.79 13.57 3.03
N ILE A 53 7.97 13.36 4.05
CA ILE A 53 8.26 13.87 5.40
C ILE A 53 9.50 13.17 5.98
N ALA A 54 9.63 11.86 5.79
CA ALA A 54 10.76 11.09 6.29
C ALA A 54 12.09 11.51 5.65
N THR A 55 12.09 11.79 4.34
CA THR A 55 13.29 12.25 3.63
C THR A 55 13.71 13.65 4.08
N VAL A 56 12.75 14.55 4.31
CA VAL A 56 13.02 15.91 4.83
C VAL A 56 13.62 15.87 6.24
N LEU A 57 13.17 14.94 7.09
CA LEU A 57 13.69 14.76 8.44
C LEU A 57 15.03 13.99 8.48
N GLY A 58 15.51 13.45 7.36
CA GLY A 58 16.74 12.65 7.28
C GLY A 58 16.66 11.27 7.95
N PHE A 59 15.44 10.78 8.26
CA PHE A 59 15.24 9.42 8.75
C PHE A 59 15.24 8.40 7.61
N SER A 60 15.46 7.12 7.95
CA SER A 60 15.34 6.02 6.99
C SER A 60 13.90 5.97 6.42
N PRO A 61 13.71 6.24 5.11
CA PRO A 61 12.38 6.47 4.57
C PRO A 61 11.44 5.27 4.73
N MET A 62 11.95 4.05 4.59
CA MET A 62 11.14 2.83 4.78
C MET A 62 10.60 2.66 6.20
N LEU A 63 11.40 2.99 7.22
CA LEU A 63 11.01 2.78 8.62
C LEU A 63 9.92 3.74 9.08
N VAL A 64 9.82 4.92 8.48
CA VAL A 64 8.78 5.90 8.77
C VAL A 64 7.54 5.68 7.90
N THR A 65 7.73 5.40 6.61
CA THR A 65 6.60 5.24 5.68
C THR A 65 5.72 4.05 6.02
N ILE A 66 6.30 2.89 6.32
CA ILE A 66 5.52 1.68 6.62
C ILE A 66 4.54 1.89 7.79
N PRO A 67 4.96 2.30 9.00
CA PRO A 67 4.03 2.48 10.11
C PRO A 67 3.00 3.58 9.85
N VAL A 68 3.38 4.68 9.18
CA VAL A 68 2.44 5.75 8.85
C VAL A 68 1.35 5.25 7.90
N VAL A 69 1.72 4.53 6.83
CA VAL A 69 0.75 3.93 5.89
C VAL A 69 -0.15 2.93 6.59
N VAL A 70 0.37 2.09 7.49
CA VAL A 70 -0.43 1.14 8.27
C VAL A 70 -1.42 1.87 9.19
N VAL A 71 -0.98 2.90 9.90
CA VAL A 71 -1.86 3.72 10.75
C VAL A 71 -2.95 4.39 9.93
N SER A 72 -2.60 4.96 8.78
CA SER A 72 -3.56 5.57 7.87
C SER A 72 -4.53 4.57 7.26
N ALA A 73 -4.09 3.34 6.94
CA ALA A 73 -4.98 2.27 6.50
C ALA A 73 -6.02 1.93 7.58
N ILE A 74 -5.59 1.76 8.83
CA ILE A 74 -6.49 1.49 9.96
C ILE A 74 -7.47 2.67 10.17
N LEU A 75 -6.97 3.90 10.07
CA LEU A 75 -7.79 5.09 10.23
C LEU A 75 -8.85 5.18 9.11
N LEU A 76 -8.46 4.91 7.87
CA LEU A 76 -9.37 4.85 6.71
C LEU A 76 -10.44 3.76 6.86
N LEU A 77 -10.07 2.55 7.31
CA LEU A 77 -11.04 1.49 7.59
C LEU A 77 -12.05 1.93 8.66
N LYS A 78 -11.57 2.48 9.79
CA LYS A 78 -12.44 2.94 10.88
C LYS A 78 -13.35 4.10 10.49
N LEU A 79 -12.84 5.06 9.71
CA LEU A 79 -13.65 6.17 9.22
C LEU A 79 -14.73 5.67 8.27
N SER A 80 -14.38 4.73 7.39
CA SER A 80 -15.33 4.16 6.43
C SER A 80 -16.45 3.35 7.08
N ASP A 81 -16.19 2.74 8.25
CA ASP A 81 -17.20 1.95 8.99
C ASP A 81 -18.13 2.83 9.86
N LYS A 82 -17.60 3.93 10.44
CA LYS A 82 -18.38 4.80 11.35
C LYS A 82 -19.01 6.02 10.69
N SER A 83 -18.51 6.48 9.55
CA SER A 83 -18.96 7.75 8.97
C SER A 83 -20.17 7.57 8.05
N LYS A 84 -21.11 8.53 8.10
CA LYS A 84 -22.21 8.67 7.12
C LYS A 84 -21.71 9.11 5.73
N ILE A 85 -20.40 9.33 5.60
CA ILE A 85 -19.73 9.82 4.40
C ILE A 85 -19.30 8.59 3.62
N GLY A 86 -19.44 8.58 2.30
CA GLY A 86 -18.99 7.45 1.48
C GLY A 86 -17.49 7.17 1.72
N ALA A 87 -17.12 5.89 1.84
CA ALA A 87 -15.73 5.47 2.06
C ALA A 87 -14.77 6.14 1.06
N ASP A 88 -15.18 6.25 -0.21
CA ASP A 88 -14.41 6.90 -1.27
C ASP A 88 -14.15 8.39 -1.02
N SER A 89 -15.10 9.12 -0.40
CA SER A 89 -14.91 10.53 -0.06
C SER A 89 -13.91 10.72 1.08
N ALA A 90 -13.94 9.84 2.09
CA ALA A 90 -12.97 9.86 3.16
C ALA A 90 -11.55 9.55 2.65
N ILE A 91 -11.44 8.57 1.74
CA ILE A 91 -10.18 8.22 1.07
C ILE A 91 -9.67 9.41 0.25
N ALA A 92 -10.51 10.07 -0.55
CA ALA A 92 -10.11 11.21 -1.37
C ALA A 92 -9.64 12.41 -0.52
N LEU A 93 -10.29 12.69 0.61
CA LEU A 93 -9.90 13.76 1.52
C LEU A 93 -8.53 13.51 2.15
N ILE A 94 -8.30 12.30 2.65
CA ILE A 94 -7.01 11.93 3.28
C ILE A 94 -5.90 11.88 2.23
N SER A 95 -6.18 11.32 1.05
CA SER A 95 -5.25 11.25 -0.09
C SER A 95 -4.78 12.63 -0.52
N SER A 96 -5.71 13.56 -0.80
CA SER A 96 -5.38 14.93 -1.23
C SER A 96 -4.63 15.72 -0.16
N SER A 97 -5.00 15.54 1.10
CA SER A 97 -4.30 16.17 2.24
C SER A 97 -2.86 15.65 2.36
N ALA A 98 -2.65 14.33 2.28
CA ALA A 98 -1.32 13.74 2.39
C ALA A 98 -0.42 14.12 1.22
N LEU A 99 -0.96 14.17 0.00
CA LEU A 99 -0.24 14.64 -1.18
C LEU A 99 0.18 16.10 -1.01
N ALA A 100 -0.74 16.99 -0.61
CA ALA A 100 -0.45 18.40 -0.39
C ALA A 100 0.66 18.61 0.66
N ILE A 101 0.60 17.89 1.78
CA ILE A 101 1.61 17.94 2.83
C ILE A 101 2.97 17.42 2.32
N GLY A 102 2.98 16.31 1.57
CA GLY A 102 4.20 15.74 1.01
C GLY A 102 4.90 16.67 0.02
N VAL A 103 4.13 17.25 -0.91
CA VAL A 103 4.66 18.22 -1.89
C VAL A 103 5.17 19.48 -1.17
N PHE A 104 4.44 19.98 -0.18
CA PHE A 104 4.86 21.13 0.62
C PHE A 104 6.17 20.86 1.38
N ALA A 105 6.30 19.68 2.00
CA ALA A 105 7.51 19.28 2.72
C ALA A 105 8.74 19.23 1.79
N ILE A 106 8.61 18.63 0.60
CA ILE A 106 9.72 18.59 -0.37
C ILE A 106 10.05 19.99 -0.90
N SER A 107 9.04 20.83 -1.12
CA SER A 107 9.23 22.20 -1.63
C SER A 107 10.04 23.09 -0.69
N ILE A 108 9.94 22.86 0.63
CA ILE A 108 10.75 23.59 1.64
C ILE A 108 12.24 23.25 1.51
N VAL A 109 12.59 22.02 1.15
CA VAL A 109 13.98 21.57 0.99
C VAL A 109 14.45 21.90 -0.44
N LYS A 110 14.65 23.19 -0.70
CA LYS A 110 15.05 23.82 -1.98
C LYS A 110 16.32 23.28 -2.68
N GLY A 111 16.97 22.22 -2.20
CA GLY A 111 18.23 21.70 -2.74
C GLY A 111 18.14 20.37 -3.48
N VAL A 112 16.96 19.75 -3.50
CA VAL A 112 16.78 18.37 -4.00
C VAL A 112 16.14 18.46 -5.38
N ASN A 113 16.96 18.62 -6.43
CA ASN A 113 16.58 18.39 -7.84
C ASN A 113 16.32 16.89 -8.09
N THR A 114 15.57 16.26 -7.18
CA THR A 114 15.18 14.88 -7.34
C THR A 114 13.85 14.92 -8.04
N ASP A 115 13.78 14.23 -9.18
CA ASP A 115 12.59 14.13 -9.99
C ASP A 115 11.39 13.79 -9.10
N LEU A 116 10.55 14.79 -8.82
CA LEU A 116 9.30 14.62 -8.07
C LEU A 116 8.47 13.51 -8.71
N ASN A 117 8.52 13.43 -10.05
CA ASN A 117 7.91 12.36 -10.83
C ASN A 117 8.49 10.98 -10.47
N SER A 118 9.80 10.83 -10.30
CA SER A 118 10.39 9.55 -9.87
C SER A 118 10.03 9.17 -8.44
N PHE A 119 9.73 10.13 -7.57
CA PHE A 119 9.21 9.86 -6.23
C PHE A 119 7.70 9.58 -6.21
N LEU A 120 6.92 10.28 -7.05
CA LEU A 120 5.46 10.14 -7.17
C LEU A 120 5.05 8.84 -7.86
N PHE A 121 5.73 8.49 -8.96
CA PHE A 121 5.44 7.30 -9.75
C PHE A 121 6.33 6.11 -9.39
N GLY A 122 7.41 6.35 -8.64
CA GLY A 122 8.41 5.35 -8.30
C GLY A 122 9.33 5.01 -9.47
N SER A 123 10.48 4.41 -9.15
CA SER A 123 11.36 3.80 -10.15
C SER A 123 11.65 2.36 -9.73
N ILE A 124 11.08 1.41 -10.49
CA ILE A 124 11.32 -0.03 -10.28
C ILE A 124 12.81 -0.39 -10.42
N LEU A 125 13.55 0.45 -11.17
CA LEU A 125 14.98 0.29 -11.43
C LEU A 125 15.86 0.72 -10.25
N SER A 126 15.35 1.57 -9.37
CA SER A 126 16.10 2.15 -8.23
C SER A 126 16.07 1.26 -6.98
N VAL A 127 15.52 0.05 -7.08
CA VAL A 127 15.36 -0.85 -5.93
C VAL A 127 16.71 -1.45 -5.51
N SER A 128 17.11 -1.21 -4.25
CA SER A 128 18.34 -1.78 -3.69
C SER A 128 18.19 -3.29 -3.44
N LYS A 129 19.31 -3.99 -3.21
CA LYS A 129 19.29 -5.44 -2.92
C LYS A 129 18.51 -5.73 -1.63
N ASN A 130 18.70 -4.90 -0.62
CA ASN A 130 17.97 -5.03 0.65
C ASN A 130 16.47 -4.78 0.45
N ASP A 131 16.09 -3.72 -0.27
CA ASP A 131 14.69 -3.38 -0.53
C ASP A 131 13.98 -4.48 -1.32
N ALA A 132 14.66 -5.07 -2.31
CA ALA A 132 14.13 -6.20 -3.06
C ALA A 132 13.90 -7.42 -2.17
N LEU A 133 14.85 -7.75 -1.29
CA LEU A 133 14.73 -8.89 -0.39
C LEU A 133 13.62 -8.69 0.64
N PHE A 134 13.50 -7.48 1.20
CA PHE A 134 12.39 -7.10 2.07
C PHE A 134 11.05 -7.19 1.35
N SER A 135 10.94 -6.68 0.12
CA SER A 135 9.71 -6.76 -0.66
C SER A 135 9.33 -8.20 -1.00
N ILE A 136 10.30 -9.07 -1.31
CA ILE A 136 10.03 -10.49 -1.59
C ILE A 136 9.49 -11.19 -0.34
N ILE A 137 10.14 -11.01 0.82
CA ILE A 137 9.69 -11.59 2.08
C ILE A 137 8.28 -11.11 2.43
N LEU A 138 8.03 -9.81 2.30
CA LEU A 138 6.73 -9.23 2.61
C LEU A 138 5.64 -9.71 1.65
N SER A 139 5.92 -9.77 0.34
CA SER A 139 4.97 -10.31 -0.64
C SER A 139 4.65 -11.77 -0.36
N ILE A 140 5.65 -12.62 -0.06
CA ILE A 140 5.42 -14.02 0.32
C ILE A 140 4.57 -14.11 1.59
N ALA A 141 4.86 -13.28 2.61
CA ALA A 141 4.08 -13.24 3.83
C ALA A 141 2.62 -12.84 3.57
N VAL A 142 2.38 -11.86 2.69
CA VAL A 142 1.02 -11.46 2.27
C VAL A 142 0.32 -12.58 1.50
N LEU A 143 1.00 -13.27 0.59
CA LEU A 143 0.43 -14.40 -0.16
C LEU A 143 0.07 -15.57 0.77
N LEU A 144 0.96 -15.92 1.69
CA LEU A 144 0.69 -16.94 2.71
C LEU A 144 -0.49 -16.53 3.58
N ALA A 145 -0.50 -15.29 4.08
CA ALA A 145 -1.61 -14.76 4.86
C ALA A 145 -2.93 -14.84 4.06
N TYR A 146 -2.92 -14.45 2.78
CA TYR A 146 -4.10 -14.52 1.91
C TYR A 146 -4.59 -15.96 1.73
N ILE A 147 -3.70 -16.93 1.52
CA ILE A 147 -4.05 -18.35 1.38
C ILE A 147 -4.63 -18.90 2.69
N PHE A 148 -3.98 -18.62 3.83
CA PHE A 148 -4.45 -19.10 5.15
C PHE A 148 -5.77 -18.44 5.58
N LEU A 149 -5.97 -17.16 5.25
CA LEU A 149 -7.20 -16.42 5.54
C LEU A 149 -8.24 -16.51 4.43
N TYR A 150 -7.97 -17.19 3.31
CA TYR A 150 -8.87 -17.31 2.17
C TYR A 150 -10.31 -17.69 2.55
N PRO A 151 -10.57 -18.74 3.37
CA PRO A 151 -11.93 -19.09 3.76
C PRO A 151 -12.61 -17.99 4.59
N ARG A 152 -11.85 -17.18 5.35
CA ARG A 152 -12.39 -16.05 6.13
C ARG A 152 -12.64 -14.82 5.26
N ILE A 153 -11.71 -14.48 4.35
CA ILE A 153 -11.87 -13.39 3.40
C ILE A 153 -13.06 -13.67 2.49
N PHE A 154 -13.20 -14.91 2.01
CA PHE A 154 -14.34 -15.35 1.20
C PHE A 154 -15.67 -15.23 1.97
N ALA A 155 -15.72 -15.71 3.22
CA ALA A 155 -16.92 -15.61 4.06
C ALA A 155 -17.34 -14.15 4.32
N VAL A 156 -16.38 -13.27 4.65
CA VAL A 156 -16.66 -11.84 4.90
C VAL A 156 -17.03 -11.09 3.62
N THR A 157 -16.50 -11.52 2.46
CA THR A 157 -16.77 -10.86 1.16
C THR A 157 -18.13 -11.25 0.59
N PHE A 158 -18.57 -12.50 0.76
CA PHE A 158 -19.83 -12.99 0.17
C PHE A 158 -21.04 -12.90 1.10
N ASP A 159 -20.88 -13.14 2.41
CA ASP A 159 -22.01 -13.11 3.33
C ASP A 159 -21.59 -12.77 4.77
N PHE A 160 -21.55 -11.46 5.05
CA PHE A 160 -21.21 -10.93 6.37
C PHE A 160 -22.14 -11.47 7.49
N ASN A 161 -23.42 -11.72 7.18
CA ASN A 161 -24.38 -12.25 8.15
C ASN A 161 -24.15 -13.74 8.41
N PHE A 162 -23.81 -14.52 7.38
CA PHE A 162 -23.48 -15.94 7.54
C PHE A 162 -22.14 -16.16 8.27
N ALA A 163 -21.15 -15.31 8.05
CA ALA A 163 -19.87 -15.34 8.76
C ALA A 163 -20.02 -15.03 10.26
N GLN A 164 -20.93 -14.12 10.62
CA GLN A 164 -21.25 -13.80 12.01
C GLN A 164 -22.02 -14.94 12.69
N ALA A 165 -22.91 -15.62 11.95
CA ALA A 165 -23.66 -16.78 12.43
C ALA A 165 -22.82 -18.06 12.60
N THR A 166 -21.73 -18.21 11.83
CA THR A 166 -20.82 -19.37 11.90
C THR A 166 -19.72 -19.26 12.97
N GLY A 167 -19.77 -18.23 13.83
CA GLY A 167 -18.88 -18.11 14.99
C GLY A 167 -17.49 -17.56 14.68
N ILE A 168 -17.25 -17.04 13.48
CA ILE A 168 -16.04 -16.29 13.16
C ILE A 168 -16.15 -14.95 13.91
N LYS A 169 -15.22 -14.66 14.83
CA LYS A 169 -15.18 -13.38 15.55
C LYS A 169 -14.88 -12.23 14.58
N VAL A 170 -15.93 -11.71 13.96
CA VAL A 170 -15.89 -10.66 12.92
C VAL A 170 -15.31 -9.35 13.47
N ASN A 171 -15.42 -9.14 14.78
CA ASN A 171 -15.01 -7.90 15.47
C ASN A 171 -13.48 -7.64 15.51
N PHE A 172 -12.65 -8.59 15.09
CA PHE A 172 -11.19 -8.40 14.95
C PHE A 172 -10.77 -8.09 13.50
N TYR A 173 -11.69 -8.19 12.55
CA TYR A 173 -11.45 -8.05 11.11
C TYR A 173 -12.09 -6.80 10.49
N THR A 174 -12.72 -5.96 11.33
CA THR A 174 -13.20 -4.60 11.03
C THR A 174 -12.23 -3.60 11.64
#